data_AF-A0A1I4HP68-F1
#
_entry.id   AF-A0A1I4HP68-F1
#
_cell.length_a   1.000
_cell.length_b   1.000
_cell.length_c   1.000
_cell.angle_alpha   90.00
_cell.angle_beta   90.00
_cell.angle_gamma   90.00
#
_symmetry.space_group_name_H-M   'P 1'
#
loop_
_entity.id
_entity.type
_entity.pdbx_description
1 polymer ?
#
loop_
_entity_poly.entity_id
_entity_poly.type
_entity_poly.pdbx_seq_one_letter_code
_entity_poly.pdbx_strand_id
1 'polypeptide(L)' 'MADSRQADKFVIRLPGGMRDRIGAAAVAQHTSMNSVIIQALESYLDGQEHQKILLEALSEKLERLEEA' A
#
# COMPACT_ATOMS: atom_id res chain seq x y z
N MET A 1 -6.74 14.73 -13.29
CA MET A 1 -5.58 13.87 -13.61
C MET A 1 -4.36 14.79 -13.63
N ALA A 2 -3.63 14.89 -12.51
CA ALA A 2 -2.46 15.74 -12.44
C ALA A 2 -1.34 15.14 -13.31
N ASP A 3 -0.64 15.99 -14.07
CA ASP A 3 0.52 15.56 -14.85
C ASP A 3 1.57 14.99 -13.90
N SER A 4 2.05 13.77 -14.16
CA SER A 4 3.10 13.12 -13.37
C SER A 4 4.36 13.98 -13.25
N ARG A 5 4.57 14.93 -14.17
CA ARG A 5 5.70 15.89 -14.14
C ARG A 5 5.53 17.01 -13.11
N GLN A 6 4.31 17.26 -12.64
CA GLN A 6 3.98 18.26 -11.63
C GLN A 6 3.76 17.63 -10.24
N ALA A 7 3.83 16.31 -10.13
CA ALA A 7 3.66 15.60 -8.87
C ALA A 7 4.89 15.73 -7.96
N ASP A 8 4.65 15.73 -6.65
CA ASP A 8 5.70 15.70 -5.65
C ASP A 8 6.57 14.45 -5.80
N LYS A 9 7.89 14.63 -5.72
CA LYS A 9 8.87 13.57 -5.93
C LYS A 9 9.55 13.18 -4.62
N PHE A 10 9.54 11.89 -4.35
CA PHE A 10 10.26 11.28 -3.24
C PHE A 10 11.38 10.36 -3.77
N VAL A 11 12.64 10.60 -3.38
CA VAL A 11 13.79 9.81 -3.85
C VAL A 11 14.18 8.80 -2.79
N ILE A 12 14.08 7.51 -3.13
CA ILE A 12 14.37 6.38 -2.22
C ILE A 12 15.67 5.69 -2.63
N ARG A 13 16.49 5.31 -1.64
CA ARG A 13 17.61 4.38 -1.83
C ARG A 13 17.12 2.96 -1.63
N LEU A 14 17.22 2.14 -2.67
CA LEU A 14 16.81 0.74 -2.62
C LEU A 14 17.99 -0.17 -2.24
N PRO A 15 17.77 -1.21 -1.43
CA PRO A 15 18.76 -2.26 -1.22
C PRO A 15 19.03 -3.03 -2.52
N GLY A 16 20.17 -3.72 -2.57
CA GLY A 16 20.59 -4.48 -3.76
C GLY A 16 19.53 -5.46 -4.25
N GLY A 17 19.32 -5.53 -5.58
CA GLY A 17 18.35 -6.41 -6.23
C GLY A 17 16.88 -6.01 -6.08
N MET A 18 16.52 -5.07 -5.21
CA MET A 18 15.13 -4.65 -5.05
C MET A 18 14.60 -3.90 -6.28
N ARG A 19 15.46 -3.08 -6.92
CA ARG A 19 15.09 -2.37 -8.15
C ARG A 19 14.71 -3.32 -9.28
N ASP A 20 15.48 -4.39 -9.45
CA ASP A 20 15.24 -5.37 -10.52
C ASP A 20 13.94 -6.14 -10.28
N ARG A 21 13.64 -6.48 -9.02
CA ARG A 21 12.36 -7.08 -8.63
C ARG A 21 11.18 -6.17 -8.95
N ILE A 22 11.27 -4.87 -8.66
CA ILE A 22 10.23 -3.89 -8.99
C ILE A 22 10.11 -3.77 -10.53
N GLY A 23 11.22 -3.78 -11.25
CA GLY A 23 11.24 -3.77 -12.72
C GLY A 23 10.50 -4.97 -13.32
N ALA A 24 10.78 -6.19 -12.83
CA ALA A 24 10.08 -7.40 -13.27
C ALA A 24 8.57 -7.33 -12.99
N ALA A 25 8.18 -6.83 -11.81
CA ALA A 25 6.77 -6.65 -11.47
C ALA A 25 6.07 -5.63 -12.38
N ALA A 26 6.76 -4.54 -12.73
CA ALA A 26 6.24 -3.52 -13.65
C ALA A 26 6.01 -4.08 -15.06
N VAL A 27 6.95 -4.89 -15.57
CA VAL A 27 6.81 -5.59 -16.86
C VAL A 27 5.60 -6.53 -16.84
N ALA A 28 5.47 -7.35 -15.78
CA ALA A 28 4.36 -8.31 -15.65
C ALA A 28 2.99 -7.63 -15.59
N GLN A 29 2.92 -6.41 -15.03
CA GLN A 29 1.70 -5.61 -14.90
C GLN A 29 1.49 -4.61 -16.05
N HIS A 30 2.34 -4.64 -17.09
CA HIS A 30 2.30 -3.70 -18.21
C HIS A 30 2.27 -2.22 -17.77
N THR A 31 3.02 -1.89 -16.72
CA THR A 31 3.01 -0.57 -16.10
C THR A 31 4.43 -0.07 -15.80
N SER A 32 4.55 1.17 -15.30
CA SER A 32 5.85 1.73 -14.92
C SER A 32 6.27 1.27 -13.53
N MET A 33 7.59 1.26 -13.24
CA MET A 33 8.08 1.02 -11.88
C MET A 33 7.49 2.01 -10.87
N ASN A 34 7.24 3.26 -11.28
CA ASN A 34 6.60 4.25 -10.44
C ASN A 34 5.18 3.82 -10.05
N SER A 35 4.39 3.39 -11.03
CA SER A 35 3.02 2.92 -10.81
C SER A 35 2.97 1.73 -9.85
N VAL A 36 3.89 0.76 -9.97
CA VAL A 36 3.98 -0.37 -9.02
C VAL A 36 4.27 0.11 -7.60
N ILE A 37 5.22 1.05 -7.45
CA ILE A 37 5.57 1.60 -6.13
C ILE A 37 4.37 2.35 -5.52
N ILE A 38 3.69 3.18 -6.31
CA ILE A 38 2.50 3.91 -5.85
C ILE A 38 1.40 2.94 -5.42
N GLN A 39 1.08 1.93 -6.22
CA GLN A 39 0.07 0.92 -5.86
C GLN A 39 0.44 0.15 -4.58
N ALA A 40 1.72 -0.17 -4.39
CA ALA A 40 2.19 -0.82 -3.18
C ALA A 40 2.07 0.09 -1.94
N LEU A 41 2.35 1.40 -2.10
CA LEU A 41 2.18 2.39 -1.04
C LEU A 41 0.70 2.60 -0.70
N GLU A 42 -0.17 2.74 -1.70
CA GLU A 42 -1.63 2.81 -1.52
C GLU A 42 -2.14 1.58 -0.77
N SER A 43 -1.77 0.38 -1.24
CA SER A 43 -2.15 -0.87 -0.58
C SER A 43 -1.65 -0.96 0.87
N TYR A 44 -0.46 -0.44 1.14
CA TYR A 44 0.09 -0.40 2.50
C TYR A 44 -0.71 0.56 3.38
N LEU A 45 -1.01 1.76 2.90
CA LEU A 45 -1.78 2.77 3.64
C LEU A 45 -3.23 2.34 3.87
N ASP A 46 -3.90 1.85 2.82
CA ASP A 46 -5.29 1.38 2.87
C ASP A 46 -5.42 0.11 3.72
N GLY A 47 -4.44 -0.79 3.63
CA GLY A 47 -4.39 -2.01 4.42
C GLY A 47 -4.34 -1.73 5.92
N GLN A 48 -3.65 -0.67 6.35
CA GLN A 48 -3.65 -0.26 7.76
C GLN A 48 -5.03 0.22 8.23
N GLU A 49 -5.74 0.98 7.38
CA GLU A 49 -7.06 1.50 7.72
C GLU A 49 -8.09 0.37 7.83
N HIS A 50 -8.11 -0.55 6.86
CA HIS A 50 -9.00 -1.72 6.92
C HIS A 50 -8.70 -2.63 8.10
N GLN A 51 -7.42 -2.84 8.43
CA GLN A 51 -7.03 -3.64 9.58
C GLN A 51 -7.50 -3.00 10.90
N LYS A 52 -7.41 -1.68 11.02
CA LYS A 52 -7.89 -0.94 12.19
C LYS A 52 -9.41 -1.07 12.35
N ILE A 53 -10.18 -0.84 11.29
CA ILE A 53 -11.65 -0.96 11.31
C ILE A 53 -12.07 -2.38 11.71
N LEU A 54 -11.40 -3.41 11.18
CA LEU A 54 -11.68 -4.79 11.53
C LEU A 54 -11.40 -5.08 13.00
N LEU A 55 -10.29 -4.56 13.55
CA LEU A 55 -9.95 -4.71 14.96
C LEU A 55 -10.98 -4.00 15.86
N GLU A 56 -11.40 -2.79 15.51
CA GLU A 56 -12.44 -2.06 16.24
C GLU A 56 -13.76 -2.83 16.26
N ALA A 57 -14.21 -3.32 15.10
CA ALA A 57 -15.43 -4.12 14.99
C ALA A 57 -15.35 -5.44 15.77
N LEU A 58 -14.16 -6.05 15.84
CA LEU A 58 -13.94 -7.29 16.60
C LEU A 58 -13.98 -7.02 18.11
N SER A 59 -13.36 -5.93 18.58
CA SER A 59 -13.41 -5.50 19.98
C SER A 59 -14.85 -5.20 20.42
N GLU A 60 -15.61 -4.42 19.65
CA GLU A 60 -17.02 -4.12 19.96
C GLU A 60 -17.85 -5.41 20.07
N LYS A 61 -17.61 -6.38 19.19
CA LYS A 61 -18.30 -7.67 19.24
C LYS A 61 -17.93 -8.48 20.49
N LEU A 62 -16.67 -8.44 20.92
CA LEU A 62 -16.24 -9.12 22.14
C LEU A 62 -16.87 -8.49 23.38
N GLU A 63 -16.89 -7.16 23.49
CA GLU A 63 -17.55 -6.44 24.58
C GLU A 63 -19.03 -6.82 24.69
N ARG A 64 -19.74 -6.85 23.56
CA ARG A 64 -21.16 -7.26 23.51
C ARG A 64 -21.41 -8.72 23.90
N LEU A 65 -20.41 -9.59 23.79
CA LEU A 65 -20.49 -10.99 24.22
C LEU A 65 -20.15 -11.15 25.71
N GLU A 66 -19.30 -10.28 26.25
CA GLU A 66 -18.98 -10.26 27.70
C GLU A 66 -20.11 -9.66 28.54
N GLU A 67 -20.91 -8.75 27.96
CA GLU A 67 -22.08 -8.15 28.61
C GLU A 67 -23.37 -9.01 28.59
N ALA A 68 -23.38 -10.15 27.87
CA ALA A 68 -24.54 -11.02 27.67
C ALA A 68 -24.50 -12.30 28.53
#